data_AF-A0A917U8A7-F1
#
_entry.id   AF-A0A917U8A7-F1
#
_cell.length_a   1.000
_cell.length_b   1.000
_cell.length_c   1.000
_cell.angle_alpha   90.00
_cell.angle_beta   90.00
_cell.angle_gamma   90.00
#
_symmetry.space_group_name_H-M   'P 1'
#
loop_
_entity.id
_entity.type
_entity.pdbx_description
1 polymer ?
#
loop_
_entity_poly.entity_id
_entity_poly.type
_entity_poly.pdbx_seq_one_letter_code
_entity_poly.pdbx_strand_id
1 'polypeptide(L)'
;MSDRSFYNWRVPRVSEAHLAARREQIVEAATRCFVRNGFHQTSMQDVIKEAGLSVGAFYRYFTSKSELIKAIASEKVGNVVSTVEGLLRQEPMPPLLDVLDEVLGHVDQELGADGAVRIAVQVWGEAVHDPEIAAMVSGIYGQIRDATGALAERAQRDGQLPAGTDPAATGAAIFGFVQGYILQNVTVGRIDRTTYLDGLRNLLGAAPA
;
A
#
# COMPACT_ATOMS: atom_id res chain seq x y z
N MET A 1 -14.75 -56.12 33.67
CA MET A 1 -14.25 -54.74 33.82
C MET A 1 -12.99 -54.62 32.97
N SER A 2 -13.10 -53.99 31.80
CA SER A 2 -11.98 -53.71 30.91
C SER A 2 -12.23 -52.34 30.29
N ASP A 3 -11.67 -51.33 30.96
CA ASP A 3 -11.56 -49.95 30.52
C ASP A 3 -10.54 -49.86 29.37
N ARG A 4 -10.99 -49.36 28.21
CA ARG A 4 -10.14 -49.03 27.06
C ARG A 4 -10.70 -47.80 26.34
N SER A 5 -10.56 -46.65 26.98
CA SER A 5 -10.60 -45.34 26.34
C SER A 5 -9.47 -45.24 25.30
N PHE A 6 -9.83 -45.21 24.02
CA PHE A 6 -8.89 -45.04 22.90
C PHE A 6 -9.21 -43.76 22.12
N TYR A 7 -8.16 -42.94 21.95
CA TYR A 7 -8.00 -41.79 21.06
C TYR A 7 -8.68 -40.47 21.43
N ASN A 8 -8.02 -39.72 22.32
CA ASN A 8 -8.06 -38.26 22.28
C ASN A 8 -6.98 -37.75 21.31
N TRP A 9 -7.23 -37.83 20.00
CA TRP A 9 -6.36 -37.22 18.98
C TRP A 9 -6.61 -35.71 18.95
N ARG A 10 -5.77 -34.96 19.69
CA ARG A 10 -5.67 -33.52 19.50
C ARG A 10 -5.02 -33.26 18.15
N VAL A 11 -5.84 -32.95 17.14
CA VAL A 11 -5.37 -32.30 15.91
C VAL A 11 -4.55 -31.07 16.34
N PRO A 12 -3.27 -30.92 15.95
CA PRO A 12 -2.55 -29.72 16.29
C PRO A 12 -3.25 -28.54 15.60
N ARG A 13 -3.93 -27.72 16.39
CA ARG A 13 -4.47 -26.43 15.93
C ARG A 13 -3.27 -25.62 15.46
N VAL A 14 -3.15 -25.45 14.15
CA VAL A 14 -2.18 -24.52 13.56
C VAL A 14 -2.41 -23.17 14.24
N SER A 15 -1.37 -22.63 14.88
CA SER A 15 -1.50 -21.35 15.58
C SER A 15 -1.81 -20.23 14.59
N GLU A 16 -2.51 -19.20 15.04
CA GLU A 16 -2.78 -18.00 14.21
C GLU A 16 -1.49 -17.38 13.68
N ALA A 17 -0.43 -17.38 14.49
CA ALA A 17 0.90 -16.93 14.09
C ALA A 17 1.47 -17.72 12.90
N HIS A 18 1.25 -19.04 12.85
CA HIS A 18 1.71 -19.85 11.72
C HIS A 18 0.89 -19.57 10.46
N LEU A 19 -0.43 -19.35 10.59
CA LEU A 19 -1.28 -18.97 9.45
C LEU A 19 -0.88 -17.59 8.90
N ALA A 20 -0.61 -16.62 9.77
CA ALA A 20 -0.15 -15.28 9.40
C ALA A 20 1.19 -15.33 8.65
N ALA A 21 2.19 -16.04 9.20
CA ALA A 21 3.50 -16.19 8.57
C ALA A 21 3.43 -16.87 7.19
N ARG A 22 2.54 -17.85 7.02
CA ARG A 22 2.32 -18.47 5.70
C ARG A 22 1.64 -17.53 4.71
N ARG A 23 0.69 -16.74 5.19
CA ARG A 23 0.02 -15.73 4.37
C ARG A 23 1.01 -14.68 3.88
N GLU A 24 1.86 -14.16 4.77
CA GLU A 24 2.94 -13.21 4.48
C GLU A 24 3.93 -13.78 3.44
N GLN A 25 4.41 -15.01 3.65
CA GLN A 25 5.27 -15.71 2.70
C GLN A 25 4.67 -15.77 1.28
N ILE A 26 3.37 -16.03 1.17
CA ILE A 26 2.68 -16.06 -0.13
C ILE A 26 2.60 -14.66 -0.76
N VAL A 27 2.30 -13.63 0.04
CA VAL A 27 2.23 -12.23 -0.43
C VAL A 27 3.58 -11.74 -0.93
N GLU A 28 4.67 -12.05 -0.21
CA GLU A 28 6.03 -11.72 -0.64
C GLU A 28 6.40 -12.44 -1.95
N ALA A 29 6.08 -13.73 -2.07
CA ALA A 29 6.29 -14.49 -3.30
C ALA A 29 5.51 -13.90 -4.47
N ALA A 30 4.23 -13.56 -4.26
CA ALA A 30 3.40 -12.92 -5.27
C ALA A 30 3.98 -11.56 -5.69
N THR A 31 4.44 -10.76 -4.73
CA THR A 31 5.09 -9.46 -4.99
C THR A 31 6.30 -9.64 -5.89
N ARG A 32 7.21 -10.56 -5.57
CA ARG A 32 8.40 -10.84 -6.40
C ARG A 32 8.02 -11.28 -7.81
N CYS A 33 7.03 -12.16 -7.95
CA CYS A 33 6.54 -12.60 -9.26
C CYS A 33 5.95 -11.44 -10.07
N PHE A 34 5.07 -10.65 -9.48
CA PHE A 34 4.41 -9.53 -10.16
C PHE A 34 5.37 -8.41 -10.54
N VAL A 35 6.35 -8.10 -9.70
CA VAL A 35 7.38 -7.10 -10.03
C VAL A 35 8.25 -7.60 -11.19
N ARG A 36 8.68 -8.87 -11.14
CA ARG A 36 9.61 -9.44 -12.13
C ARG A 36 8.97 -9.68 -13.50
N ASN A 37 7.75 -10.23 -13.52
CA ASN A 37 7.10 -10.70 -14.74
C ASN A 37 5.94 -9.81 -15.18
N GLY A 38 5.44 -8.93 -14.31
CA GLY A 38 4.18 -8.21 -14.48
C GLY A 38 2.97 -9.03 -14.05
N PHE A 39 1.88 -8.32 -13.77
CA PHE A 39 0.62 -8.89 -13.31
C PHE A 39 0.05 -9.91 -14.31
N HIS A 40 -0.05 -9.58 -15.60
CA HIS A 40 -0.66 -10.47 -16.59
C HIS A 40 0.13 -11.75 -16.86
N GLN A 41 1.46 -11.68 -16.92
CA GLN A 41 2.31 -12.83 -17.25
C GLN A 41 2.53 -13.76 -16.05
N THR A 42 2.18 -13.32 -14.83
CA THR A 42 2.29 -14.16 -13.64
C THR A 42 1.04 -15.02 -13.48
N SER A 43 1.22 -16.34 -13.48
CA SER A 43 0.18 -17.31 -13.16
C SER A 43 0.13 -17.64 -11.66
N MET A 44 -0.98 -18.22 -11.20
CA MET A 44 -1.06 -18.76 -9.83
C MET A 44 -0.01 -19.84 -9.59
N GLN A 45 0.36 -20.64 -10.60
CA GLN A 45 1.38 -21.67 -10.47
C GLN A 45 2.78 -21.10 -10.26
N ASP A 46 3.09 -19.96 -10.90
CA ASP A 46 4.37 -19.28 -10.69
C ASP A 46 4.51 -18.84 -9.24
N VAL A 47 3.45 -18.27 -8.66
CA VAL A 47 3.43 -17.84 -7.26
C VAL A 47 3.51 -19.04 -6.31
N ILE A 48 2.79 -20.13 -6.57
CA ILE A 48 2.87 -21.36 -5.77
C ILE A 48 4.31 -21.89 -5.73
N LYS A 49 4.97 -21.92 -6.90
CA LYS A 49 6.36 -22.37 -7.03
C LYS A 49 7.32 -21.44 -6.30
N GLU A 50 7.18 -20.13 -6.48
CA GLU A 50 7.98 -19.11 -5.78
C GLU A 50 7.80 -19.16 -4.26
N ALA A 51 6.58 -19.42 -3.79
CA ALA A 51 6.28 -19.57 -2.37
C ALA A 51 6.84 -20.88 -1.78
N GLY A 52 7.20 -21.87 -2.61
CA GLY A 52 7.68 -23.17 -2.14
C GLY A 52 6.62 -23.96 -1.35
N LEU A 53 5.33 -23.74 -1.64
CA LEU A 53 4.22 -24.42 -0.99
C LEU A 53 3.59 -25.47 -1.92
N SER A 54 2.94 -26.47 -1.33
CA SER A 54 2.08 -27.36 -2.12
C SER A 54 0.86 -26.60 -2.65
N VAL A 55 0.34 -27.02 -3.81
CA VAL A 55 -0.86 -26.45 -4.43
C VAL A 55 -2.04 -26.40 -3.45
N GLY A 56 -2.31 -27.51 -2.75
CA GLY A 56 -3.40 -27.59 -1.77
C GLY A 56 -3.16 -26.70 -0.54
N ALA A 57 -1.92 -26.53 -0.10
CA ALA A 57 -1.60 -25.61 1.00
C ALA A 57 -1.79 -24.14 0.60
N PHE A 58 -1.44 -23.79 -0.65
CA PHE A 58 -1.58 -22.43 -1.18
C PHE A 58 -3.05 -22.01 -1.29
N TYR A 59 -3.88 -22.86 -1.92
CA TYR A 59 -5.29 -22.55 -2.18
C TYR A 59 -6.14 -22.45 -0.90
N ARG A 60 -5.58 -22.77 0.28
CA ARG A 60 -6.20 -22.45 1.58
C ARG A 60 -6.16 -20.96 1.94
N TYR A 61 -5.26 -20.19 1.32
CA TYR A 61 -5.04 -18.77 1.62
C TYR A 61 -5.52 -17.86 0.50
N PHE A 62 -5.30 -18.25 -0.76
CA PHE A 62 -5.61 -17.43 -1.93
C PHE A 62 -6.14 -18.29 -3.07
N THR A 63 -7.24 -17.84 -3.66
CA THR A 63 -7.95 -18.53 -4.74
C THR A 63 -7.81 -17.84 -6.08
N SER A 64 -7.43 -16.56 -6.09
CA SER A 64 -7.29 -15.77 -7.32
C SER A 64 -6.10 -14.82 -7.29
N LYS A 65 -5.71 -14.36 -8.49
CA LYS A 65 -4.70 -13.30 -8.66
C LYS A 65 -5.18 -11.97 -8.09
N SER A 66 -6.50 -11.69 -8.19
CA SER A 66 -7.18 -10.53 -7.61
C SER A 66 -7.04 -10.48 -6.08
N GLU A 67 -7.16 -11.63 -5.39
CA GLU A 67 -6.97 -11.70 -3.94
C GLU A 67 -5.52 -11.45 -3.52
N LEU A 68 -4.55 -11.96 -4.30
CA LEU A 68 -3.12 -11.70 -4.06
C LEU A 68 -2.80 -10.22 -4.20
N ILE A 69 -3.26 -9.59 -5.27
CA ILE A 69 -2.99 -8.17 -5.49
C ILE A 69 -3.67 -7.29 -4.44
N LYS A 70 -4.90 -7.63 -4.04
CA LYS A 70 -5.58 -6.96 -2.93
C LYS A 70 -4.75 -7.04 -1.66
N ALA A 71 -4.22 -8.22 -1.34
CA ALA A 71 -3.40 -8.41 -0.15
C ALA A 71 -2.12 -7.56 -0.17
N ILE A 72 -1.41 -7.55 -1.29
CA ILE A 72 -0.21 -6.72 -1.48
C ILE A 72 -0.56 -5.24 -1.31
N ALA A 73 -1.61 -4.78 -1.99
CA ALA A 73 -2.03 -3.38 -1.95
C ALA A 73 -2.49 -2.96 -0.55
N SER A 74 -3.27 -3.78 0.14
CA SER A 74 -3.73 -3.49 1.51
C SER A 74 -2.58 -3.40 2.51
N GLU A 75 -1.56 -4.26 2.39
CA GLU A 75 -0.38 -4.20 3.26
C GLU A 75 0.40 -2.90 3.04
N LYS A 76 0.70 -2.58 1.78
CA LYS A 76 1.49 -1.38 1.43
C LYS A 76 0.75 -0.08 1.75
N VAL A 77 -0.55 -0.02 1.46
CA VAL A 77 -1.37 1.15 1.78
C VAL A 77 -1.60 1.29 3.28
N GLY A 78 -1.80 0.17 4.00
CA GLY A 78 -1.92 0.17 5.46
C GLY A 78 -0.71 0.80 6.14
N ASN A 79 0.50 0.54 5.64
CA ASN A 79 1.72 1.17 6.16
C ASN A 79 1.72 2.69 5.95
N VAL A 80 1.38 3.16 4.74
CA VAL A 80 1.31 4.61 4.45
C VAL A 80 0.24 5.31 5.28
N VAL A 81 -0.95 4.72 5.39
CA VAL A 81 -2.04 5.27 6.22
C VAL A 81 -1.61 5.33 7.68
N SER A 82 -0.96 4.28 8.19
CA SER A 82 -0.45 4.25 9.58
C SER A 82 0.60 5.33 9.84
N THR A 83 1.49 5.61 8.88
CA THR A 83 2.45 6.71 8.95
C THR A 83 1.74 8.06 9.06
N VAL A 84 0.79 8.33 8.15
CA VAL A 84 0.02 9.59 8.16
C VAL A 84 -0.76 9.75 9.47
N GLU A 85 -1.44 8.71 9.93
CA GLU A 85 -2.14 8.72 11.21
C GLU A 85 -1.19 8.92 12.41
N GLY A 86 0.01 8.35 12.35
CA GLY A 86 1.06 8.55 13.35
C GLY A 86 1.49 10.02 13.46
N LEU A 87 1.69 10.67 12.31
CA LEU A 87 2.08 12.08 12.22
C LEU A 87 0.94 13.01 12.67
N LEU A 88 -0.31 12.68 12.32
CA LEU A 88 -1.51 13.41 12.75
C LEU A 88 -1.71 13.43 14.27
N ARG A 89 -1.16 12.44 15.00
CA ARG A 89 -1.24 12.36 16.46
C ARG A 89 -0.16 13.17 17.18
N GLN A 90 0.82 13.72 16.46
CA GLN A 90 1.88 14.53 17.07
C GLN A 90 1.37 15.92 17.43
N GLU A 91 1.89 16.48 18.53
CA GLU A 91 1.56 17.82 19.02
C GLU A 91 2.86 18.58 19.37
N PRO A 92 3.26 19.62 18.60
CA PRO A 92 2.61 20.10 17.38
C PRO A 92 2.76 19.10 16.21
N MET A 93 1.84 19.15 15.24
CA MET A 93 2.00 18.40 13.99
C MET A 93 3.22 18.94 13.22
N PRO A 94 4.07 18.07 12.62
CA PRO A 94 5.14 18.51 11.74
C PRO A 94 4.63 19.38 10.58
N PRO A 95 5.48 20.21 9.96
CA PRO A 95 5.16 20.90 8.73
C PRO A 95 4.64 19.94 7.65
N LEU A 96 3.60 20.34 6.91
CA LEU A 96 2.94 19.51 5.90
C LEU A 96 3.95 18.96 4.87
N LEU A 97 4.92 19.78 4.45
CA LEU A 97 5.95 19.33 3.52
C LEU A 97 6.88 18.26 4.09
N ASP A 98 7.13 18.28 5.40
CA ASP A 98 7.94 17.25 6.07
C ASP A 98 7.16 15.93 6.17
N VAL A 99 5.84 16.02 6.42
CA VAL A 99 4.93 14.85 6.32
C VAL A 99 4.95 14.26 4.91
N LEU A 100 4.89 15.10 3.87
CA LEU A 100 4.98 14.64 2.49
C LEU A 100 6.36 14.05 2.19
N ASP A 101 7.46 14.61 2.69
CA ASP A 101 8.79 14.04 2.53
C ASP A 101 8.89 12.63 3.11
N GLU A 102 8.33 12.40 4.30
CA GLU A 102 8.31 11.08 4.94
C GLU A 102 7.52 10.07 4.11
N VAL A 103 6.33 10.46 3.62
CA VAL A 103 5.52 9.61 2.73
C VAL A 103 6.28 9.28 1.43
N LEU A 104 6.90 10.27 0.80
CA LEU A 104 7.69 10.04 -0.42
C LEU A 104 8.96 9.22 -0.13
N GLY A 105 9.51 9.29 1.08
CA GLY A 105 10.63 8.45 1.52
C GLY A 105 10.25 6.96 1.58
N HIS A 106 9.04 6.64 2.06
CA HIS A 106 8.52 5.27 1.99
C HIS A 106 8.31 4.81 0.55
N VAL A 107 7.85 5.70 -0.33
CA VAL A 107 7.75 5.40 -1.76
C VAL A 107 9.13 5.11 -2.36
N ASP A 108 10.15 5.90 -2.04
CA ASP A 108 11.52 5.70 -2.52
C ASP A 108 12.11 4.34 -2.13
N GLN A 109 11.84 3.87 -0.90
CA GLN A 109 12.25 2.54 -0.45
C GLN A 109 11.63 1.41 -1.29
N GLU A 110 10.45 1.65 -1.85
CA GLU A 110 9.67 0.71 -2.65
C GLU A 110 9.77 0.96 -4.17
N LEU A 111 10.53 1.95 -4.62
CA LEU A 111 10.74 2.28 -6.05
C LEU A 111 11.84 1.42 -6.72
N GLY A 112 12.59 0.66 -5.92
CA GLY A 112 13.65 -0.25 -6.38
C GLY A 112 13.17 -1.28 -7.40
N ALA A 113 14.11 -2.02 -8.00
CA ALA A 113 13.80 -3.01 -9.04
C ALA A 113 12.80 -4.07 -8.58
N ASP A 114 12.82 -4.42 -7.28
CA ASP A 114 11.95 -5.43 -6.66
C ASP A 114 10.81 -4.84 -5.83
N GLY A 115 10.64 -3.51 -5.85
CA GLY A 115 9.74 -2.82 -4.95
C GLY A 115 8.27 -2.85 -5.40
N ALA A 116 7.36 -2.99 -4.44
CA ALA A 116 5.95 -3.27 -4.72
C ALA A 116 5.21 -2.09 -5.36
N VAL A 117 5.73 -0.85 -5.22
CA VAL A 117 5.08 0.35 -5.77
C VAL A 117 5.01 0.31 -7.29
N ARG A 118 5.90 -0.42 -7.95
CA ARG A 118 5.88 -0.64 -9.40
C ARG A 118 4.63 -1.38 -9.87
N ILE A 119 4.05 -2.20 -9.00
CA ILE A 119 2.82 -2.93 -9.30
C ILE A 119 1.63 -1.95 -9.37
N ALA A 120 1.65 -0.84 -8.63
CA ALA A 120 0.53 0.10 -8.55
C ALA A 120 0.10 0.62 -9.93
N VAL A 121 1.05 0.96 -10.81
CA VAL A 121 0.76 1.46 -12.17
C VAL A 121 0.03 0.40 -13.01
N GLN A 122 0.41 -0.87 -12.89
CA GLN A 122 -0.25 -1.96 -13.60
C GLN A 122 -1.67 -2.17 -13.06
N VAL A 123 -1.85 -2.09 -11.74
CA VAL A 123 -3.16 -2.20 -11.09
C VAL A 123 -4.09 -1.07 -11.48
N TRP A 124 -3.59 0.17 -11.60
CA TRP A 124 -4.40 1.29 -12.08
C TRP A 124 -4.93 1.04 -13.49
N GLY A 125 -4.08 0.54 -14.39
CA GLY A 125 -4.49 0.20 -15.75
C GLY A 125 -5.55 -0.91 -15.78
N GLU A 126 -5.40 -1.91 -14.92
CA GLU A 126 -6.33 -3.04 -14.85
C GLU A 126 -7.67 -2.66 -14.21
N ALA A 127 -7.67 -1.79 -13.21
CA ALA A 127 -8.88 -1.29 -12.54
C ALA A 127 -9.85 -0.58 -13.49
N VAL A 128 -9.40 -0.12 -14.66
CA VAL A 128 -10.26 0.48 -15.69
C VAL A 128 -11.10 -0.57 -16.42
N HIS A 129 -10.66 -1.83 -16.44
CA HIS A 129 -11.23 -2.90 -17.27
C HIS A 129 -11.80 -4.06 -16.45
N ASP A 130 -11.28 -4.30 -15.24
CA ASP A 130 -11.73 -5.36 -14.34
C ASP A 130 -12.53 -4.78 -13.15
N PRO A 131 -13.85 -5.05 -13.05
CA PRO A 131 -14.69 -4.54 -11.97
C PRO A 131 -14.30 -5.01 -10.56
N GLU A 132 -13.73 -6.21 -10.41
CA GLU A 132 -13.28 -6.74 -9.13
C GLU A 132 -12.07 -5.95 -8.64
N ILE A 133 -11.13 -5.70 -9.54
CA ILE A 133 -9.94 -4.88 -9.26
C ILE A 133 -10.34 -3.42 -9.05
N ALA A 134 -11.29 -2.90 -9.82
CA ALA A 134 -11.82 -1.55 -9.63
C ALA A 134 -12.42 -1.35 -8.23
N ALA A 135 -13.25 -2.29 -7.77
CA ALA A 135 -13.85 -2.23 -6.44
C ALA A 135 -12.80 -2.30 -5.33
N MET A 136 -11.78 -3.15 -5.50
CA MET A 136 -10.66 -3.25 -4.58
C MET A 136 -9.85 -1.96 -4.51
N VAL A 137 -9.46 -1.39 -5.66
CA VAL A 137 -8.72 -0.13 -5.74
C VAL A 137 -9.52 1.02 -5.15
N SER A 138 -10.81 1.10 -5.44
CA SER A 138 -11.71 2.12 -4.89
C SER A 138 -11.75 2.08 -3.35
N GLY A 139 -11.87 0.89 -2.76
CA GLY A 139 -11.84 0.74 -1.30
C GLY A 139 -10.52 1.17 -0.67
N ILE A 140 -9.39 0.77 -1.27
CA ILE A 140 -8.05 1.08 -0.78
C ILE A 140 -7.76 2.59 -0.92
N TYR A 141 -8.08 3.21 -2.05
CA TYR A 141 -7.81 4.63 -2.28
C TYR A 141 -8.82 5.55 -1.61
N GLY A 142 -10.02 5.06 -1.28
CA GLY A 142 -10.92 5.75 -0.36
C GLY A 142 -10.25 6.03 0.98
N GLN A 143 -9.60 5.03 1.58
CA GLN A 143 -8.90 5.17 2.86
C GLN A 143 -7.76 6.20 2.80
N ILE A 144 -6.97 6.19 1.72
CA ILE A 144 -5.89 7.18 1.54
C ILE A 144 -6.47 8.58 1.36
N ARG A 145 -7.56 8.71 0.61
CA ARG A 145 -8.22 9.99 0.40
C ARG A 145 -8.77 10.57 1.71
N ASP A 146 -9.32 9.72 2.56
CA ASP A 146 -9.80 10.13 3.89
C ASP A 146 -8.63 10.57 4.78
N ALA A 147 -7.52 9.82 4.78
CA ALA A 147 -6.31 10.15 5.55
C ALA A 147 -5.67 11.48 5.08
N THR A 148 -5.56 11.69 3.77
CA THR A 148 -5.02 12.93 3.19
C THR A 148 -5.96 14.12 3.40
N GLY A 149 -7.28 13.91 3.43
CA GLY A 149 -8.27 14.93 3.82
C GLY A 149 -8.11 15.36 5.28
N ALA A 150 -7.96 14.39 6.20
CA ALA A 150 -7.70 14.66 7.61
C ALA A 150 -6.37 15.39 7.83
N LEU A 151 -5.33 15.04 7.04
CA LEU A 151 -4.05 15.76 7.01
C LEU A 151 -4.23 17.23 6.60
N ALA A 152 -4.97 17.49 5.52
CA ALA A 152 -5.23 18.86 5.08
C ALA A 152 -6.05 19.65 6.11
N GLU A 153 -7.04 19.03 6.75
CA GLU A 153 -7.83 19.66 7.81
C GLU A 153 -6.96 20.03 9.01
N ARG A 154 -6.07 19.13 9.43
CA ARG A 154 -5.14 19.39 10.52
C ARG A 154 -4.16 20.51 10.17
N ALA A 155 -3.56 20.46 8.98
CA ALA A 155 -2.65 21.50 8.50
C ALA A 155 -3.32 22.89 8.43
N GLN A 156 -4.60 22.95 8.05
CA GLN A 156 -5.37 24.19 8.11
C GLN A 156 -5.59 24.69 9.54
N ARG A 157 -6.01 23.82 10.47
CA ARG A 157 -6.21 24.18 11.88
C ARG A 157 -4.95 24.71 12.54
N ASP A 158 -3.80 24.12 12.19
CA ASP A 158 -2.49 24.51 12.73
C ASP A 158 -1.87 25.71 11.98
N GLY A 159 -2.61 26.31 11.03
CA GLY A 159 -2.18 27.50 10.29
C GLY A 159 -1.12 27.26 9.21
N GLN A 160 -0.83 25.99 8.88
CA GLN A 160 0.10 25.62 7.81
C GLN A 160 -0.53 25.74 6.41
N LEU A 161 -1.86 25.69 6.33
CA LEU A 161 -2.63 25.99 5.11
C LEU A 161 -3.54 27.20 5.33
N PRO A 162 -3.88 27.97 4.28
CA PRO A 162 -4.81 29.09 4.38
C PRO A 162 -6.17 28.70 4.96
N ALA A 163 -6.78 29.56 5.78
CA ALA A 163 -8.08 29.31 6.42
C ALA A 163 -9.25 29.14 5.43
N GLY A 164 -9.12 29.61 4.18
CA GLY A 164 -10.11 29.44 3.11
C GLY A 164 -9.96 28.16 2.29
N THR A 165 -8.97 27.32 2.61
CA THR A 165 -8.70 26.06 1.90
C THR A 165 -9.84 25.07 2.13
N ASP A 166 -10.25 24.33 1.09
CA ASP A 166 -11.13 23.16 1.23
C ASP A 166 -10.26 21.92 1.55
N PRO A 167 -10.36 21.32 2.75
CA PRO A 167 -9.57 20.16 3.12
C PRO A 167 -9.79 18.93 2.24
N ALA A 168 -11.02 18.70 1.78
CA ALA A 168 -11.34 17.54 0.95
C ALA A 168 -10.73 17.68 -0.45
N ALA A 169 -10.83 18.87 -1.05
CA ALA A 169 -10.20 19.16 -2.33
C ALA A 169 -8.67 19.11 -2.23
N THR A 170 -8.11 19.63 -1.14
CA THR A 170 -6.66 19.65 -0.92
C THR A 170 -6.10 18.27 -0.64
N GLY A 171 -6.79 17.46 0.17
CA GLY A 171 -6.44 16.05 0.39
C GLY A 171 -6.42 15.26 -0.92
N ALA A 172 -7.42 15.48 -1.79
CA ALA A 172 -7.45 14.87 -3.13
C ALA A 172 -6.24 15.30 -3.99
N ALA A 173 -5.82 16.56 -3.93
CA ALA A 173 -4.63 17.04 -4.63
C ALA A 173 -3.33 16.41 -4.06
N ILE A 174 -3.20 16.35 -2.73
CA ILE A 174 -2.08 15.67 -2.05
C ILE A 174 -1.96 14.21 -2.50
N PHE A 175 -3.09 13.49 -2.53
CA PHE A 175 -3.13 12.12 -3.02
C PHE A 175 -2.64 12.01 -4.47
N GLY A 176 -3.07 12.93 -5.33
CA GLY A 176 -2.62 13.00 -6.72
C GLY A 176 -1.12 13.26 -6.87
N PHE A 177 -0.51 14.07 -6.01
CA PHE A 177 0.93 14.30 -6.03
C PHE A 177 1.73 13.04 -5.71
N VAL A 178 1.32 12.26 -4.71
CA VAL A 178 2.00 10.99 -4.41
C VAL A 178 1.91 10.02 -5.59
N GLN A 179 0.74 9.89 -6.22
CA GLN A 179 0.58 9.08 -7.42
C GLN A 179 1.43 9.59 -8.60
N GLY A 180 1.49 10.92 -8.78
CA GLY A 180 2.30 11.57 -9.80
C GLY A 180 3.79 11.33 -9.61
N TYR A 181 4.27 11.32 -8.37
CA TYR A 181 5.66 10.98 -8.03
C TYR A 181 5.98 9.52 -8.38
N ILE A 182 5.11 8.58 -8.00
CA ILE A 182 5.25 7.15 -8.34
C ILE A 182 5.29 6.98 -9.87
N LEU A 183 4.29 7.53 -10.57
CA LEU A 183 4.15 7.35 -12.01
C LEU A 183 5.38 7.87 -12.77
N GLN A 184 5.85 9.07 -12.44
CA GLN A 184 7.02 9.67 -13.09
C GLN A 184 8.28 8.84 -12.87
N ASN A 185 8.56 8.45 -11.63
CA ASN A 185 9.73 7.64 -11.30
C ASN A 185 9.70 6.23 -11.91
N VAL A 186 8.52 5.68 -12.14
CA VAL A 186 8.35 4.36 -12.77
C VAL A 186 8.44 4.44 -14.31
N THR A 187 7.98 5.54 -14.93
CA THR A 187 7.74 5.59 -16.40
C THR A 187 8.61 6.58 -17.18
N VAL A 188 8.91 7.76 -16.63
CA VAL A 188 9.58 8.86 -17.36
C VAL A 188 11.07 8.93 -17.00
N GLY A 189 11.44 8.48 -15.80
CA GLY A 189 12.79 8.55 -15.28
C GLY A 189 12.78 9.04 -13.83
N ARG A 190 13.92 8.92 -13.15
CA ARG A 190 14.00 9.27 -11.73
C ARG A 190 13.91 10.79 -11.55
N ILE A 191 12.86 11.26 -10.86
CA ILE A 191 12.81 12.62 -10.32
C ILE A 191 13.25 12.54 -8.87
N ASP A 192 14.23 13.38 -8.52
CA ASP A 192 14.69 13.50 -7.15
C ASP A 192 13.56 14.01 -6.24
N ARG A 193 13.46 13.42 -5.05
CA ARG A 193 12.44 13.73 -4.04
C ARG A 193 12.49 15.20 -3.62
N THR A 194 13.68 15.76 -3.44
CA THR A 194 13.86 17.18 -3.06
C THR A 194 13.30 18.10 -4.15
N THR A 195 13.64 17.85 -5.41
CA THR A 195 13.14 18.59 -6.57
C THR A 195 11.61 18.53 -6.67
N TYR A 196 11.03 17.36 -6.40
CA TYR A 196 9.57 17.20 -6.42
C TYR A 196 8.89 18.02 -5.31
N LEU A 197 9.41 17.95 -4.08
CA LEU A 197 8.91 18.70 -2.93
C LEU A 197 9.07 20.21 -3.09
N ASP A 198 10.15 20.69 -3.71
CA ASP A 198 10.33 22.11 -4.03
C ASP A 198 9.24 22.61 -4.99
N GLY A 199 8.88 21.79 -5.98
CA GLY A 199 7.73 22.05 -6.86
C GLY A 199 6.42 22.13 -6.09
N LEU A 200 6.17 21.20 -5.17
CA LEU A 200 4.97 21.21 -4.31
C LEU A 200 4.93 22.43 -3.39
N ARG A 201 6.06 22.82 -2.79
CA ARG A 201 6.17 24.04 -1.96
C ARG A 201 5.71 25.27 -2.72
N ASN A 202 6.21 25.44 -3.95
CA ASN A 202 5.86 26.57 -4.80
C ASN A 202 4.37 26.57 -5.19
N LEU A 203 3.79 25.40 -5.46
CA LEU A 203 2.37 25.27 -5.80
C LEU A 203 1.44 25.52 -4.60
N LEU A 204 1.85 25.10 -3.39
CA LEU A 204 1.07 25.30 -2.17
C LEU A 204 1.16 26.73 -1.63
N GLY A 205 1.98 27.59 -2.23
CA GLY A 205 2.19 28.96 -1.75
C GLY A 205 2.84 29.01 -0.36
N ALA A 206 3.46 27.91 0.08
CA ALA A 206 4.22 27.88 1.31
C ALA A 206 5.46 28.76 1.11
N ALA A 207 5.56 29.84 1.91
CA ALA A 207 6.71 30.73 1.87
C ALA A 207 8.02 29.92 2.03
N PRO A 208 9.12 30.30 1.37
CA PRO A 208 10.41 29.66 1.62
C PRO A 208 10.77 29.78 3.11
N ALA A 209 11.29 28.70 3.67
CA ALA A 209 11.79 28.64 5.05
C ALA A 209 12.93 29.64 5.27
#